data_AF-F0H8D1-F1
#
_entry.id   AF-F0H8D1-F1
#
_cell.length_a   1.000
_cell.length_b   1.000
_cell.length_c   1.000
_cell.angle_alpha   90.00
_cell.angle_beta   90.00
_cell.angle_gamma   90.00
#
_symmetry.space_group_name_H-M   'P 1'
#
loop_
_entity.id
_entity.type
_entity.pdbx_description
1 polymer ?
#
loop_
_entity_poly.entity_id
_entity_poly.type
_entity_poly.pdbx_seq_one_letter_code
_entity_poly.pdbx_strand_id
1 'polypeptide(L)' 'MDLYNIQIDKSTILTNLIRNNNGRYYLDLTEQDAEILGIKSELYNNALRNVEQMNNNK' A
#
# COMPACT_ATOMS: atom_id res chain seq x y z
N MET A 1 5.58 31.14 -2.09
CA MET A 1 4.58 30.07 -2.30
C MET A 1 5.33 28.76 -2.22
N ASP A 2 5.64 28.33 -1.00
CA ASP A 2 6.29 27.05 -0.77
C ASP A 2 5.25 25.97 -1.05
N LEU A 3 5.32 25.41 -2.26
CA LEU A 3 4.67 24.16 -2.59
C LEU A 3 5.26 23.14 -1.61
N TYR A 4 4.50 22.85 -0.55
CA TYR A 4 4.68 21.71 0.34
C TYR A 4 4.79 20.48 -0.56
N ASN A 5 6.02 20.17 -0.94
CA ASN A 5 6.37 18.96 -1.65
C ASN A 5 6.36 17.89 -0.59
N ILE A 6 5.16 17.51 -0.15
CA ILE A 6 4.96 16.39 0.73
C ILE A 6 5.33 15.18 -0.14
N GLN A 7 6.63 14.84 -0.13
CA GLN A 7 7.11 13.50 -0.39
C GLN A 7 6.54 12.63 0.72
N ILE A 8 5.22 12.43 0.72
CA ILE A 8 4.64 11.32 1.46
C ILE A 8 5.26 10.10 0.79
N ASP A 9 6.15 9.45 1.52
CA ASP A 9 6.81 8.25 1.06
C ASP A 9 5.71 7.29 0.60
N LYS A 10 5.69 6.95 -0.69
CA LYS A 10 4.61 6.14 -1.29
C LYS A 10 4.47 4.79 -0.56
N SER A 11 5.57 4.34 0.06
CA SER A 11 5.64 3.21 0.97
C SER A 11 4.73 3.38 2.19
N THR A 12 4.77 4.55 2.85
CA THR A 12 3.93 4.89 4.01
C THR A 12 2.45 4.97 3.62
N ILE A 13 2.13 5.47 2.43
CA ILE A 13 0.76 5.47 1.89
C ILE A 13 0.26 4.03 1.78
N LEU A 14 1.04 3.15 1.16
CA LEU A 14 0.68 1.73 0.98
C LEU A 14 0.49 1.02 2.32
N THR A 15 1.36 1.25 3.31
CA THR A 15 1.20 0.66 4.66
C THR A 15 -0.09 1.11 5.33
N ASN A 16 -0.46 2.40 5.21
CA ASN A 16 -1.70 2.93 5.78
C ASN A 16 -2.97 2.40 5.10
N LEU A 17 -2.84 1.82 3.91
CA LEU A 17 -3.90 1.17 3.16
C LEU A 17 -4.00 -0.33 3.48
N ILE A 18 -3.09 -0.90 4.26
CA ILE A 18 -3.24 -2.26 4.77
C ILE A 18 -4.28 -2.25 5.89
N ARG A 19 -5.36 -3.01 5.71
CA ARG A 19 -6.45 -3.17 6.68
C ARG A 19 -6.46 -4.59 7.22
N ASN A 20 -6.94 -4.76 8.44
CA ASN A 20 -7.24 -6.08 9.00
C ASN A 20 -8.76 -6.23 9.12
N ASN A 21 -9.30 -7.31 8.57
CA ASN A 21 -10.68 -7.70 8.77
C ASN A 21 -10.74 -9.17 9.19
N ASN A 22 -11.36 -9.43 10.34
CA ASN A 22 -11.51 -10.77 10.92
C ASN A 22 -10.19 -11.56 10.98
N GLY A 23 -9.09 -10.87 11.27
CA GLY A 23 -7.78 -11.50 11.38
C GLY A 23 -7.10 -11.82 10.05
N ARG A 24 -7.65 -11.38 8.92
CA ARG A 24 -6.96 -11.37 7.64
C ARG A 24 -6.61 -9.94 7.24
N TYR A 25 -5.36 -9.73 6.88
CA TYR A 25 -4.88 -8.49 6.30
C TYR A 25 -5.22 -8.45 4.80
N TYR A 26 -5.57 -7.28 4.29
CA TYR A 26 -5.75 -7.01 2.87
C TYR A 26 -5.29 -5.58 2.55
N LEU A 27 -4.87 -5.35 1.31
CA LEU A 27 -4.55 -4.02 0.81
C LEU A 27 -5.84 -3.36 0.32
N ASP A 28 -6.25 -2.29 0.97
CA ASP A 28 -7.42 -1.46 0.63
C ASP A 28 -7.06 -0.45 -0.48
N LEU A 29 -6.45 -0.96 -1.54
CA LEU A 29 -6.04 -0.23 -2.72
C LEU A 29 -6.08 -1.18 -3.91
N THR A 30 -6.78 -0.79 -4.97
CA THR A 30 -6.78 -1.57 -6.21
C THR A 30 -5.55 -1.25 -7.05
N GLU A 31 -5.19 -2.15 -7.98
CA GLU A 31 -4.09 -1.91 -8.93
C GLU A 31 -4.35 -0.66 -9.79
N GLN A 32 -5.61 -0.45 -10.18
CA GLN A 32 -6.02 0.71 -10.97
C GLN A 32 -5.89 2.03 -10.18
N ASP A 33 -6.25 2.03 -8.90
CA ASP A 33 -6.04 3.20 -8.03
C ASP A 33 -4.55 3.45 -7.79
N ALA A 34 -3.75 2.39 -7.64
CA ALA A 34 -2.31 2.50 -7.50
C ALA A 34 -1.68 3.15 -8.75
N GLU A 35 -2.13 2.78 -9.95
CA GLU A 35 -1.70 3.40 -11.21
C GLU A 35 -2.06 4.89 -11.28
N ILE A 36 -3.29 5.26 -10.91
CA ILE A 36 -3.75 6.65 -10.85
C ILE A 36 -2.92 7.48 -9.87
N LEU A 37 -2.51 6.88 -8.74
CA LEU A 37 -1.63 7.50 -7.75
C LEU A 37 -0.15 7.52 -8.16
N GLY A 38 0.18 7.00 -9.36
CA GLY A 38 1.55 6.91 -9.85
C GLY A 38 2.43 5.99 -9.01
N ILE A 39 1.84 4.97 -8.39
CA ILE A 39 2.54 3.90 -7.70
C ILE A 39 2.96 2.88 -8.75
N LYS A 40 4.26 2.59 -8.81
CA LYS A 40 4.78 1.58 -9.72
C LYS A 40 4.25 0.19 -9.35
N SER A 41 3.98 -0.64 -10.34
CA SER A 41 3.50 -2.01 -10.13
C SER A 41 4.41 -2.83 -9.19
N GLU A 42 5.73 -2.59 -9.21
CA GLU A 42 6.69 -3.22 -8.27
C GLU A 42 6.39 -2.89 -6.80
N LEU A 43 6.07 -1.63 -6.49
CA LEU A 43 5.72 -1.19 -5.13
C LEU A 43 4.39 -1.78 -4.69
N TYR A 44 3.41 -1.81 -5.59
CA TYR A 44 2.10 -2.43 -5.34
C TYR A 44 2.26 -3.94 -5.07
N ASN A 45 3.03 -4.65 -5.89
CA ASN A 45 3.29 -6.08 -5.70
C ASN A 45 4.05 -6.38 -4.41
N ASN A 46 4.98 -5.52 -4.00
CA ASN A 46 5.65 -5.64 -2.72
C ASN A 46 4.68 -5.45 -1.55
N ALA A 47 3.73 -4.51 -1.65
CA ALA A 47 2.69 -4.32 -0.63
C ALA A 47 1.78 -5.55 -0.53
N LEU A 48 1.39 -6.14 -1.66
CA LEU A 48 0.62 -7.40 -1.68
C LEU A 48 1.38 -8.55 -1.02
N ARG A 49 2.67 -8.73 -1.34
CA ARG A 49 3.53 -9.74 -0.70
C ARG A 49 3.63 -9.55 0.81
N ASN A 50 3.76 -8.31 1.28
CA ASN A 50 3.78 -8.03 2.72
C ASN A 50 2.46 -8.43 3.38
N VAL A 51 1.32 -8.13 2.75
CA VAL A 51 0.00 -8.55 3.24
C VAL A 51 -0.12 -10.08 3.31
N GLU A 52 0.35 -10.79 2.28
CA GLU A 52 0.38 -12.27 2.29
C GLU A 52 1.26 -12.81 3.43
N GLN A 53 2.45 -12.25 3.64
CA GLN A 53 3.32 -12.64 4.74
C GLN A 53 2.68 -12.38 6.11
N MET A 54 2.00 -11.25 6.29
CA MET A 54 1.27 -10.94 7.53
C MET A 54 0.13 -11.92 7.80
N ASN A 55 -0.50 -12.45 6.74
CA ASN A 55 -1.51 -13.50 6.85
C ASN A 55 -0.94 -14.89 7.12
N ASN A 56 0.26 -15.18 6.61
CA ASN A 56 0.91 -16.48 6.72
C ASN A 56 1.77 -16.63 7.99
N ASN A 57 2.21 -15.53 8.61
CA ASN A 57 2.91 -15.53 9.90
C ASN A 57 1.97 -15.66 11.12
N LYS A 58 0.81 -16.30 10.93
CA LYS A 58 -0.22 -16.45 11.96
C LYS A 58 -0.26 -17.86 12.55
#